data_AF-A0A7W8FPY4-F1
#
_entry.id   AF-A0A7W8FPY4-F1
#
_cell.length_a   1.000
_cell.length_b   1.000
_cell.length_c   1.000
_cell.angle_alpha   90.00
_cell.angle_beta   90.00
_cell.angle_gamma   90.00
#
_symmetry.space_group_name_H-M   'P 1'
#
loop_
_entity.id
_entity.type
_entity.pdbx_description
1 polymer ?
#
loop_
_entity_poly.entity_id
_entity_poly.type
_entity_poly.pdbx_seq_one_letter_code
_entity_poly.pdbx_strand_id
1 'polypeptide(L)'
;MPTTHRRHVITETDDISNALDIARRTWPDLADTPGALLRQLIRRNTLMDDHASTAKTRQHAVDATAGALAGVFGPGFLSELREQDWPE
;
A
#
# COMPACT_ATOMS: atom_id res chain seq x y z
N MET A 1 -27.63 -3.91 23.13
CA MET A 1 -26.72 -4.94 22.60
C MET A 1 -25.30 -4.57 23.01
N PRO A 2 -24.67 -5.27 23.96
CA PRO A 2 -23.26 -5.04 24.26
C PRO A 2 -22.42 -5.56 23.10
N THR A 3 -21.78 -4.67 22.35
CA THR A 3 -20.79 -5.04 21.35
C THR A 3 -19.48 -5.35 22.06
N THR A 4 -18.77 -6.42 21.66
CA THR A 4 -17.46 -6.81 22.24
C THR A 4 -16.41 -5.70 22.16
N HIS A 5 -16.56 -4.77 21.22
CA HIS A 5 -15.63 -3.65 21.01
C HIS A 5 -16.13 -2.35 21.62
N ARG A 6 -15.18 -1.50 22.04
CA ARG A 6 -15.43 -0.16 22.58
C ARG A 6 -16.09 0.72 21.52
N ARG A 7 -17.15 1.43 21.92
CA ARG A 7 -17.74 2.49 21.10
C ARG A 7 -16.87 3.75 21.17
N HIS A 8 -16.50 4.28 20.02
CA HIS A 8 -15.84 5.58 19.89
C HIS A 8 -16.90 6.59 19.43
N VAL A 9 -17.13 7.61 20.25
CA VAL A 9 -17.99 8.74 19.87
C VAL A 9 -17.11 9.78 19.22
N ILE A 10 -17.51 10.23 18.04
CA ILE A 10 -16.78 11.22 17.26
C ILE A 10 -17.69 12.43 17.10
N THR A 11 -17.16 13.62 17.39
CA THR A 11 -17.83 14.89 17.07
C THR A 11 -17.45 15.27 15.65
N GLU A 12 -18.45 15.57 14.83
CA GLU A 12 -18.23 16.05 13.48
C GLU A 12 -17.61 17.45 13.50
N THR A 13 -16.50 17.58 12.82
CA THR A 13 -15.74 18.81 12.59
C THR A 13 -15.75 19.12 11.09
N ASP A 14 -15.36 20.33 10.68
CA ASP A 14 -15.44 20.75 9.28
C ASP A 14 -14.65 19.86 8.31
N ASP A 15 -13.50 19.34 8.76
CA ASP A 15 -12.69 18.36 8.03
C ASP A 15 -13.40 17.02 7.88
N ILE A 16 -14.12 16.56 8.91
CA ILE A 16 -14.92 15.33 8.86
C ILE A 16 -16.12 15.51 7.92
N SER A 17 -16.81 16.65 7.98
CA SER A 17 -17.91 16.99 7.06
C SER A 17 -17.44 16.92 5.60
N ASN A 18 -16.31 17.56 5.29
CA ASN A 18 -15.75 17.55 3.94
C ASN A 18 -15.33 16.14 3.50
N ALA A 19 -14.68 15.37 4.39
CA ALA A 19 -14.33 13.98 4.09
C ALA A 19 -15.57 13.11 3.80
N LEU A 20 -16.66 13.32 4.54
CA LEU A 20 -17.94 12.65 4.30
C LEU A 20 -18.56 13.07 2.96
N ASP A 21 -18.53 14.35 2.61
CA ASP A 21 -19.02 14.83 1.30
C ASP A 21 -18.32 14.15 0.12
N ILE A 22 -17.00 14.02 0.20
CA ILE A 22 -16.19 13.30 -0.79
C ILE A 22 -16.55 11.81 -0.78
N ALA A 23 -16.71 11.22 0.41
CA ALA A 23 -17.05 9.81 0.55
C ALA A 23 -18.43 9.48 -0.04
N ARG A 24 -19.44 10.35 0.12
CA ARG A 24 -20.78 10.15 -0.47
C ARG A 24 -20.75 10.10 -2.00
N ARG A 25 -19.92 10.93 -2.63
CA ARG A 25 -19.74 10.91 -4.10
C ARG A 25 -19.02 9.65 -4.57
N THR A 26 -18.12 9.13 -3.73
CA THR A 26 -17.31 7.94 -4.03
C THR A 26 -18.08 6.64 -3.80
N TRP A 27 -18.94 6.61 -2.78
CA TRP A 27 -19.78 5.46 -2.40
C TRP A 27 -21.24 5.89 -2.24
N PRO A 28 -21.98 6.09 -3.35
CA PRO A 28 -23.37 6.54 -3.31
C PRO A 28 -24.29 5.62 -2.51
N ASP A 29 -24.05 4.30 -2.55
CA ASP A 29 -24.85 3.29 -1.84
C ASP A 29 -24.77 3.44 -0.30
N LEU A 30 -23.76 4.16 0.20
CA LEU A 30 -23.56 4.40 1.63
C LEU A 30 -23.88 5.84 2.03
N ALA A 31 -24.40 6.66 1.11
CA ALA A 31 -24.51 8.11 1.29
C ALA A 31 -25.31 8.51 2.55
N ASP A 32 -26.38 7.76 2.86
CA ASP A 32 -27.25 8.01 4.00
C ASP A 32 -26.73 7.40 5.31
N THR A 33 -25.53 6.83 5.30
CA THR A 33 -24.94 6.13 6.45
C THR A 33 -23.54 6.67 6.80
N PRO A 34 -23.43 7.84 7.47
CA PRO A 34 -22.15 8.45 7.84
C PRO A 34 -21.20 7.51 8.58
N GLY A 35 -21.71 6.68 9.49
CA GLY A 35 -20.91 5.69 10.20
C GLY A 35 -20.36 4.55 9.32
N ALA A 36 -21.01 4.22 8.20
CA ALA A 36 -20.46 3.29 7.22
C ALA A 36 -19.37 3.96 6.37
N LEU A 37 -19.58 5.22 5.98
CA LEU A 37 -18.59 6.02 5.25
C LEU A 37 -17.31 6.23 6.08
N LEU A 38 -17.43 6.58 7.37
CA LEU A 38 -16.27 6.70 8.26
C LEU A 38 -15.48 5.39 8.36
N ARG A 39 -16.17 4.25 8.50
CA ARG A 39 -15.51 2.93 8.50
C ARG A 39 -14.78 2.66 7.19
N GLN A 40 -15.39 3.00 6.06
CA GLN A 40 -14.81 2.80 4.74
C GLN A 40 -13.60 3.71 4.50
N LEU A 41 -13.65 4.97 4.94
CA LEU A 41 -12.54 5.91 4.89
C LEU A 41 -11.34 5.42 5.70
N ILE A 42 -11.58 4.96 6.94
CA ILE A 42 -10.53 4.40 7.80
C ILE A 42 -9.88 3.18 7.11
N ARG A 43 -10.69 2.24 6.62
CA ARG A 43 -10.18 1.04 5.95
C ARG A 43 -9.36 1.36 4.71
N ARG A 44 -9.77 2.36 3.93
CA ARG A 44 -9.03 2.78 2.74
C ARG A 44 -7.69 3.40 3.12
N ASN A 45 -7.66 4.24 4.16
CA ASN A 45 -6.41 4.84 4.61
C ASN A 45 -5.42 3.80 5.13
N THR A 46 -5.88 2.84 5.95
CA THR A 46 -5.00 1.75 6.43
C THR A 46 -4.44 0.92 5.28
N LEU A 47 -5.26 0.62 4.27
CA LEU A 47 -4.77 -0.10 3.09
C LEU A 47 -3.74 0.72 2.30
N MET A 48 -3.93 2.03 2.17
CA MET A 48 -2.95 2.90 1.49
C MET A 48 -1.63 2.98 2.26
N ASP A 49 -1.68 3.09 3.58
CA ASP A 49 -0.49 3.06 4.45
C ASP A 49 0.25 1.72 4.35
N ASP A 50 -0.48 0.59 4.34
CA ASP A 50 0.10 -0.74 4.15
C ASP A 50 0.80 -0.88 2.78
N HIS A 51 0.20 -0.35 1.71
CA HIS A 51 0.82 -0.36 0.37
C HIS A 51 2.05 0.55 0.33
N ALA A 52 1.99 1.73 0.95
CA ALA A 52 3.12 2.65 1.01
C ALA A 52 4.28 2.07 1.84
N SER A 53 3.99 1.39 2.94
CA SER A 53 5.01 0.71 3.75
C SER A 53 5.64 -0.48 2.98
N THR A 54 4.82 -1.27 2.27
CA THR A 54 5.31 -2.37 1.42
C THR A 54 6.20 -1.84 0.29
N ALA A 55 5.82 -0.73 -0.34
CA ALA A 55 6.62 -0.09 -1.38
C ALA A 55 7.97 0.40 -0.84
N LYS A 56 8.00 1.01 0.35
CA LYS A 56 9.24 1.44 1.01
C LYS A 56 10.13 0.26 1.38
N THR A 57 9.58 -0.82 1.92
CA THR A 57 10.32 -2.05 2.23
C THR A 57 10.95 -2.65 0.98
N ARG A 58 10.20 -2.70 -0.13
CA ARG A 58 10.72 -3.17 -1.41
C ARG A 58 11.86 -2.28 -1.92
N GLN A 59 11.68 -0.96 -1.91
CA GLN A 59 12.73 -0.02 -2.33
C GLN A 59 14.00 -0.20 -1.50
N HIS A 60 13.87 -0.28 -0.18
CA HIS A 60 15.01 -0.51 0.71
C HIS A 60 15.71 -1.85 0.42
N ALA A 61 14.98 -2.92 0.10
CA ALA A 61 15.58 -4.19 -0.27
C ALA A 61 16.34 -4.12 -1.61
N VAL A 62 15.80 -3.39 -2.59
CA VAL A 62 16.49 -3.12 -3.86
C VAL A 62 17.76 -2.32 -3.61
N ASP A 63 17.70 -1.24 -2.85
CA ASP A 63 18.86 -0.39 -2.55
C ASP A 63 19.94 -1.16 -1.76
N ALA A 64 19.53 -1.99 -0.79
CA ALA A 64 20.46 -2.80 0.01
C ALA A 64 21.15 -3.91 -0.80
N THR A 65 20.53 -4.39 -1.88
CA THR A 65 21.09 -5.45 -2.74
C THR A 65 21.70 -4.92 -4.04
N ALA A 66 21.45 -3.65 -4.37
CA ALA A 66 22.00 -2.99 -5.54
C ALA A 66 23.53 -2.99 -5.47
N GLY A 67 24.16 -3.59 -6.49
CA GLY A 67 25.62 -3.68 -6.56
C GLY A 67 26.25 -4.67 -5.58
N ALA A 68 25.49 -5.43 -4.79
CA ALA A 68 26.03 -6.44 -3.87
C ALA A 68 26.81 -7.55 -4.61
N LEU A 69 26.49 -7.78 -5.89
CA LEU A 69 27.19 -8.71 -6.78
C LEU A 69 28.05 -7.99 -7.84
N ALA A 70 28.24 -6.67 -7.72
CA ALA A 70 29.12 -5.94 -8.63
C ALA A 70 30.56 -6.45 -8.44
N GLY A 71 31.14 -6.98 -9.51
CA GLY A 71 32.47 -7.59 -9.50
C GLY A 71 32.51 -9.11 -9.31
N VAL A 72 31.39 -9.76 -9.01
CA VAL A 72 31.30 -11.23 -9.04
C VAL A 72 31.35 -11.76 -10.47
N PHE A 73 30.73 -11.02 -11.40
CA PHE A 73 30.75 -11.35 -12.82
C PHE A 73 31.87 -10.58 -13.51
N GLY A 74 32.93 -11.31 -13.86
CA GLY A 74 34.08 -10.76 -14.55
C GLY A 74 33.75 -10.26 -15.96
N PRO A 75 34.66 -9.49 -16.59
CA PRO A 75 34.52 -9.08 -17.98
C PRO A 75 34.42 -10.33 -18.88
N GLY A 76 33.41 -10.37 -19.75
CA GLY A 76 33.19 -11.51 -20.66
C GLY A 76 32.26 -12.61 -20.13
N PHE A 77 31.88 -12.59 -18.84
CA PHE A 77 31.03 -13.61 -18.22
C PHE A 77 29.72 -13.90 -18.98
N LEU A 78 29.06 -12.85 -19.48
CA LEU A 78 27.81 -13.02 -20.25
C LEU A 78 28.02 -13.66 -21.62
N SER A 79 29.19 -13.47 -22.25
CA SER A 79 29.50 -14.09 -23.53
C SER A 79 29.80 -15.57 -23.34
N GLU A 80 30.63 -15.92 -22.34
CA GLU A 80 30.91 -17.31 -21.99
C GLU A 80 29.65 -18.09 -21.64
N LEU A 81 28.76 -17.50 -20.82
CA LEU A 81 27.50 -18.15 -20.42
C LEU A 81 26.57 -18.43 -21.61
N ARG A 82 26.54 -17.54 -22.61
CA ARG A 82 25.72 -17.72 -23.82
C ARG A 82 26.30 -18.72 -24.80
N GLU A 83 27.62 -18.82 -24.86
CA GLU A 83 28.31 -19.72 -25.79
C GLU A 83 28.42 -21.17 -25.26
N GLN A 84 28.50 -21.35 -23.93
CA GLN A 84 28.77 -22.66 -23.33
C GLN A 84 27.54 -23.32 -22.70
N ASP A 85 26.71 -22.56 -21.99
CA ASP A 85 25.68 -23.13 -21.12
C ASP A 85 24.24 -23.00 -21.67
N TRP A 86 24.05 -22.22 -22.73
CA TRP A 86 22.74 -22.07 -23.36
C TRP A 86 22.66 -22.91 -24.64
N PRO A 87 21.89 -24.02 -24.66
CA PRO A 87 21.61 -24.71 -25.91
C PRO A 87 20.69 -23.84 -26.77
N GLU A 88 20.89 -23.88 -28.09
CA GLU A 88 20.00 -23.20 -29.06
C GLU A 88 18.52 -23.55 -28.88
#